data_AF-A0A851UXG4-F1
#
_entry.id   AF-A0A851UXG4-F1
#
_cell.length_a   1.000
_cell.length_b   1.000
_cell.length_c   1.000
_cell.angle_alpha   90.00
_cell.angle_beta   90.00
_cell.angle_gamma   90.00
#
_symmetry.space_group_name_H-M   'P 1'
#
loop_
_entity.id
_entity.type
_entity.pdbx_description
1 polymer ?
#
loop_
_entity_poly.entity_id
_entity_poly.type
_entity_poly.pdbx_seq_one_letter_code
_entity_poly.pdbx_strand_id
1 'polypeptide(L)'
;TTHSQGRALHVDLSHNLIHRLLPHPARASLPAPTIQSLNLSWNRFRAVPDLRDLPLRYLSLDGNPLATINPDAFMGLAGLTHLSLASLQGILHLPPHGFRELPGLQVLDLSGNPKLKWAGAEVFSGLGLLQELDLSGSSLVPLPEMLLHHLPALQSVSVGQDVQCRRLVREGAYHRQPGSSPKVVLHCGDTQESAARGPDIL
;
A
#
# COMPACT_ATOMS: atom_id res chain seq x y z
N THR A 1 -31.08 23.63 14.81
CA THR A 1 -31.05 23.18 13.41
C THR A 1 -30.11 22.00 13.33
N THR A 2 -30.61 20.90 12.80
CA THR A 2 -30.12 19.53 13.03
C THR A 2 -28.71 19.27 12.50
N HIS A 3 -27.87 18.74 13.38
CA HIS A 3 -26.57 18.13 13.17
C HIS A 3 -26.58 17.18 11.95
N SER A 4 -26.05 17.60 10.80
CA SER A 4 -25.65 16.65 9.76
C SER A 4 -24.23 16.20 10.06
N GLN A 5 -24.09 15.05 10.72
CA GLN A 5 -22.81 14.33 10.76
C GLN A 5 -22.34 14.17 9.30
N GLY A 6 -21.22 14.81 8.96
CA GLY A 6 -20.69 14.83 7.60
C GLY A 6 -20.38 13.41 7.14
N ARG A 7 -21.28 12.83 6.34
CA ARG A 7 -21.13 11.48 5.81
C ARG A 7 -19.83 11.41 5.02
N ALA A 8 -19.07 10.33 5.24
CA ALA A 8 -17.90 10.01 4.44
C ALA A 8 -18.29 10.03 2.96
N LEU A 9 -17.59 10.85 2.17
CA LEU A 9 -17.85 10.91 0.74
C LEU A 9 -16.91 9.94 0.01
N HIS A 10 -17.53 9.11 -0.83
CA HIS A 10 -16.85 8.20 -1.75
C HIS A 10 -16.98 8.78 -3.15
N VAL A 11 -15.85 9.03 -3.79
CA VAL A 11 -15.79 9.69 -5.10
C VAL A 11 -15.10 8.74 -6.06
N ASP A 12 -15.82 8.31 -7.08
CA ASP A 12 -15.28 7.51 -8.17
C ASP A 12 -15.15 8.36 -9.43
N LEU A 13 -13.90 8.56 -9.86
CA LEU A 13 -13.54 9.24 -11.10
C LEU A 13 -12.71 8.29 -11.99
N SER A 14 -12.79 6.99 -11.76
CA SER A 14 -12.07 6.00 -12.54
C SER A 14 -12.49 5.99 -14.01
N HIS A 15 -11.64 5.44 -14.88
CA HIS A 15 -11.91 5.29 -16.31
C HIS A 15 -12.25 6.60 -17.03
N ASN A 16 -11.66 7.71 -16.57
CA ASN A 16 -11.77 9.01 -17.23
C ASN A 16 -10.45 9.36 -17.94
N LEU A 17 -10.39 10.56 -18.51
CA LEU A 17 -9.19 11.05 -19.22
C LEU A 17 -8.45 12.12 -18.39
N ILE A 18 -8.63 12.10 -17.07
CA ILE A 18 -8.09 13.12 -16.16
C ILE A 18 -6.58 12.95 -16.09
N HIS A 19 -5.85 14.05 -16.31
CA HIS A 19 -4.39 14.05 -16.25
C HIS A 19 -3.85 14.94 -15.12
N ARG A 20 -4.69 15.82 -14.58
CA ARG A 20 -4.36 16.74 -13.48
C ARG A 20 -5.61 17.02 -12.64
N LEU A 21 -5.41 17.13 -11.33
CA LEU A 21 -6.36 17.75 -10.41
C LEU A 21 -5.75 19.08 -9.98
N LEU A 22 -6.56 20.14 -9.99
CA LEU A 22 -6.13 21.47 -9.58
C LEU A 22 -6.83 21.81 -8.26
N PRO A 23 -6.08 22.20 -7.22
CA PRO A 23 -6.68 22.75 -6.01
C PRO A 23 -7.52 23.98 -6.36
N HIS A 24 -8.73 24.08 -5.80
CA HIS A 24 -9.52 25.29 -5.97
C HIS A 24 -8.88 26.44 -5.16
N PRO A 25 -8.60 27.61 -5.75
CA PRO A 25 -7.87 28.69 -5.08
C PRO A 25 -8.59 29.28 -3.85
N ALA A 26 -9.90 29.11 -3.74
CA ALA A 26 -10.70 29.59 -2.60
C ALA A 26 -10.84 28.56 -1.45
N ARG A 27 -9.79 27.75 -1.19
CA ARG A 27 -9.75 26.78 -0.07
C ARG A 27 -10.09 27.37 1.31
N ALA A 28 -9.91 28.68 1.49
CA ALA A 28 -10.09 29.33 2.78
C ALA A 28 -11.55 29.60 3.20
N SER A 29 -12.53 29.54 2.29
CA SER A 29 -13.93 29.91 2.58
C SER A 29 -14.94 28.77 2.46
N LEU A 30 -14.51 27.58 2.02
CA LEU A 30 -15.38 26.41 1.90
C LEU A 30 -15.09 25.42 3.04
N PRO A 31 -16.13 24.73 3.56
CA PRO A 31 -15.92 23.64 4.50
C PRO A 31 -14.99 22.59 3.88
N ALA A 32 -14.06 22.06 4.69
CA ALA A 32 -13.11 21.05 4.23
C ALA A 32 -13.88 19.84 3.65
N PRO A 33 -13.52 19.37 2.45
CA PRO A 33 -14.20 18.24 1.83
C PRO A 33 -14.09 17.00 2.72
N THR A 34 -15.20 16.29 2.93
CA THR A 34 -15.26 15.07 3.76
C THR A 34 -14.98 13.79 2.96
N ILE A 35 -14.22 13.91 1.87
CA ILE A 35 -13.89 12.79 0.98
C ILE A 35 -12.96 11.84 1.72
N GLN A 36 -13.41 10.61 1.91
CA GLN A 36 -12.63 9.54 2.55
C GLN A 36 -12.19 8.48 1.56
N SER A 37 -12.86 8.32 0.43
CA SER A 37 -12.50 7.33 -0.58
C SER A 37 -12.48 8.01 -1.94
N LEU A 38 -11.34 7.91 -2.62
CA LEU A 38 -11.14 8.52 -3.92
C LEU A 38 -10.55 7.48 -4.88
N ASN A 39 -11.32 7.13 -5.90
CA ASN A 39 -10.88 6.26 -6.99
C ASN A 39 -10.49 7.11 -8.21
N LEU A 40 -9.21 7.11 -8.54
CA LEU A 40 -8.61 7.78 -9.71
C LEU A 40 -8.01 6.78 -10.70
N SER A 41 -8.32 5.49 -10.57
CA SER A 41 -7.80 4.45 -11.46
C SER A 41 -8.13 4.70 -12.93
N TRP A 42 -7.32 4.15 -13.82
CA TRP A 42 -7.54 4.17 -15.27
C TRP A 42 -7.78 5.58 -15.82
N ASN A 43 -6.96 6.52 -15.36
CA ASN A 43 -6.91 7.89 -15.85
C ASN A 43 -5.58 8.12 -16.61
N ARG A 44 -5.16 9.38 -16.75
CA ARG A 44 -3.95 9.80 -17.47
C ARG A 44 -2.93 10.51 -16.56
N PHE A 45 -2.94 10.21 -15.27
CA PHE A 45 -2.00 10.80 -14.31
C PHE A 45 -0.58 10.28 -14.57
N ARG A 46 0.35 11.21 -14.88
CA ARG A 46 1.79 10.90 -15.01
C ARG A 46 2.57 11.10 -13.70
N ALA A 47 1.97 11.79 -12.76
CA ALA A 47 2.43 11.98 -11.39
C ALA A 47 1.21 11.94 -10.45
N VAL A 48 1.45 11.62 -9.18
CA VAL A 48 0.42 11.67 -8.13
C VAL A 48 -0.13 13.10 -8.05
N PRO A 49 -1.46 13.30 -8.14
CA PRO A 49 -2.04 14.64 -8.03
C PRO A 49 -1.88 15.21 -6.62
N ASP A 50 -1.97 16.54 -6.49
CA ASP A 50 -1.93 17.20 -5.19
C ASP A 50 -3.24 16.94 -4.42
N LEU A 51 -3.16 16.02 -3.46
CA LEU A 51 -4.28 15.59 -2.60
C LEU A 51 -4.09 16.05 -1.15
N ARG A 52 -3.17 17.00 -0.89
CA ARG A 52 -2.89 17.50 0.45
C ARG A 52 -4.16 17.91 1.17
N ASP A 53 -4.22 17.66 2.48
CA ASP A 53 -5.32 18.05 3.37
C ASP A 53 -6.68 17.41 3.10
N LEU A 54 -6.77 16.44 2.17
CA LEU A 54 -7.97 15.61 2.05
C LEU A 54 -7.95 14.53 3.14
N PRO A 55 -9.05 14.33 3.88
CA PRO A 55 -9.13 13.31 4.94
C PRO A 55 -9.34 11.89 4.37
N LEU A 56 -8.55 11.53 3.36
CA LEU A 56 -8.65 10.26 2.66
C LEU A 56 -8.28 9.10 3.59
N ARG A 57 -9.06 8.02 3.49
CA ARG A 57 -8.81 6.70 4.04
C ARG A 57 -8.43 5.70 2.95
N TYR A 58 -8.96 5.88 1.74
CA TYR A 58 -8.73 5.03 0.57
C TYR A 58 -8.37 5.87 -0.66
N LEU A 59 -7.31 5.47 -1.37
CA LEU A 59 -6.90 6.06 -2.63
C LEU A 59 -6.49 4.95 -3.60
N SER A 60 -7.08 4.94 -4.80
CA SER A 60 -6.60 4.12 -5.92
C SER A 60 -6.12 5.02 -7.05
N LEU A 61 -4.92 4.72 -7.55
CA LEU A 61 -4.27 5.35 -8.70
C LEU A 61 -3.95 4.31 -9.79
N ASP A 62 -4.62 3.17 -9.75
CA ASP A 62 -4.27 2.01 -10.58
C ASP A 62 -4.35 2.31 -12.07
N GLY A 63 -3.54 1.61 -12.87
CA GLY A 63 -3.61 1.70 -14.34
C GLY A 63 -3.33 3.10 -14.92
N ASN A 64 -2.81 4.03 -14.12
CA ASN A 64 -2.35 5.33 -14.60
C ASN A 64 -0.94 5.24 -15.20
N PRO A 65 -0.58 6.13 -16.15
CA PRO A 65 0.75 6.19 -16.73
C PRO A 65 1.78 6.89 -15.79
N LEU A 66 1.76 6.55 -14.50
CA LEU A 66 2.71 7.04 -13.51
C LEU A 66 4.11 6.51 -13.84
N ALA A 67 5.07 7.42 -14.01
CA ALA A 67 6.46 7.06 -14.29
C ALA A 67 7.36 7.14 -13.06
N THR A 68 7.01 8.03 -12.12
CA THR A 68 7.73 8.24 -10.86
C THR A 68 6.76 8.58 -9.74
N ILE A 69 7.16 8.30 -8.50
CA ILE A 69 6.51 8.78 -7.29
C ILE A 69 7.50 9.72 -6.61
N ASN A 70 7.12 10.99 -6.43
CA ASN A 70 7.97 11.94 -5.71
C ASN A 70 7.93 11.65 -4.20
N PRO A 71 9.01 11.92 -3.44
CA PRO A 71 9.04 11.68 -1.99
C PRO A 71 7.90 12.36 -1.22
N ASP A 72 7.42 13.50 -1.72
CA ASP A 72 6.36 14.31 -1.11
C ASP A 72 4.98 14.11 -1.77
N ALA A 73 4.84 13.10 -2.65
CA ALA A 73 3.63 12.85 -3.43
C ALA A 73 2.37 12.63 -2.57
N PHE A 74 2.54 12.10 -1.36
CA PHE A 74 1.46 11.76 -0.43
C PHE A 74 1.43 12.66 0.81
N MET A 75 2.12 13.81 0.76
CA MET A 75 2.14 14.76 1.86
C MET A 75 0.71 15.13 2.31
N GLY A 76 0.50 15.20 3.62
CA GLY A 76 -0.81 15.55 4.20
C GLY A 76 -1.85 14.42 4.20
N LEU A 77 -1.51 13.22 3.72
CA LEU A 77 -2.40 12.05 3.71
C LEU A 77 -2.18 11.11 4.91
N ALA A 78 -1.88 11.66 6.09
CA ALA A 78 -1.55 10.87 7.28
C ALA A 78 -2.68 9.92 7.75
N GLY A 79 -3.92 10.21 7.37
CA GLY A 79 -5.09 9.38 7.67
C GLY A 79 -5.31 8.21 6.70
N LEU A 80 -4.55 8.13 5.59
CA LEU A 80 -4.74 7.12 4.56
C LEU A 80 -4.41 5.73 5.11
N THR A 81 -5.32 4.78 4.88
CA THR A 81 -5.21 3.40 5.36
C THR A 81 -4.99 2.41 4.21
N HIS A 82 -5.50 2.72 3.03
CA HIS A 82 -5.43 1.87 1.85
C HIS A 82 -4.93 2.71 0.67
N LEU A 83 -3.84 2.24 0.05
CA LEU A 83 -3.27 2.83 -1.15
C LEU A 83 -3.10 1.74 -2.21
N SER A 84 -3.71 1.96 -3.37
CA SER A 84 -3.53 1.11 -4.54
C SER A 84 -2.78 1.84 -5.64
N LEU A 85 -1.67 1.24 -6.07
CA LEU A 85 -0.75 1.67 -7.12
C LEU A 85 -0.51 0.50 -8.09
N ALA A 86 -1.57 -0.25 -8.38
CA ALA A 86 -1.50 -1.45 -9.18
C ALA A 86 -1.48 -1.12 -10.69
N SER A 87 -0.99 -2.06 -11.49
CA SER A 87 -1.06 -2.01 -12.96
C SER A 87 -0.38 -0.78 -13.61
N LEU A 88 0.58 -0.16 -12.95
CA LEU A 88 1.38 0.95 -13.45
C LEU A 88 2.43 0.44 -14.45
N GLN A 89 2.11 0.48 -15.74
CA GLN A 89 2.98 -0.04 -16.81
C GLN A 89 4.30 0.73 -17.02
N GLY A 90 4.41 1.91 -16.41
CA GLY A 90 5.51 2.86 -16.58
C GLY A 90 6.39 3.06 -15.36
N ILE A 91 6.00 2.58 -14.17
CA ILE A 91 6.76 2.82 -12.95
C ILE A 91 8.02 1.94 -12.97
N LEU A 92 9.19 2.59 -12.89
CA LEU A 92 10.48 1.89 -12.92
C LEU A 92 11.06 1.73 -11.52
N HIS A 93 10.99 2.78 -10.71
CA HIS A 93 11.60 2.83 -9.39
C HIS A 93 10.71 3.56 -8.40
N LEU A 94 10.74 3.07 -7.16
CA LEU A 94 10.22 3.80 -6.00
C LEU A 94 11.41 4.42 -5.27
N PRO A 95 11.35 5.71 -4.90
CA PRO A 95 12.43 6.32 -4.15
C PRO A 95 12.50 5.76 -2.72
N PRO A 96 13.69 5.77 -2.10
CA PRO A 96 13.81 5.58 -0.66
C PRO A 96 12.84 6.47 0.10
N HIS A 97 12.19 5.93 1.14
CA HIS A 97 11.20 6.66 1.94
C HIS A 97 10.00 7.20 1.13
N GLY A 98 9.69 6.62 -0.05
CA GLY A 98 8.63 7.11 -0.94
C GLY A 98 7.22 7.11 -0.33
N PHE A 99 7.01 6.34 0.75
CA PHE A 99 5.74 6.27 1.47
C PHE A 99 5.79 6.84 2.90
N ARG A 100 6.85 7.58 3.27
CA ARG A 100 7.04 8.07 4.65
C ARG A 100 5.90 8.96 5.17
N GLU A 101 5.19 9.63 4.26
CA GLU A 101 4.06 10.52 4.55
C GLU A 101 2.76 9.76 4.87
N LEU A 102 2.81 8.43 4.87
CA LEU A 102 1.67 7.53 5.09
C LEU A 102 1.81 6.68 6.37
N PRO A 103 2.01 7.30 7.56
CA PRO A 103 2.21 6.55 8.81
C PRO A 103 1.00 5.69 9.22
N GLY A 104 -0.20 6.03 8.72
CA GLY A 104 -1.46 5.32 8.96
C GLY A 104 -1.75 4.15 8.01
N LEU A 105 -0.87 3.89 7.03
CA LEU A 105 -1.16 2.92 5.97
C LEU A 105 -1.16 1.50 6.50
N GLN A 106 -2.19 0.73 6.12
CA GLN A 106 -2.40 -0.66 6.52
C GLN A 106 -2.31 -1.61 5.33
N VAL A 107 -2.78 -1.16 4.16
CA VAL A 107 -2.78 -1.94 2.93
C VAL A 107 -2.11 -1.14 1.82
N LEU A 108 -1.13 -1.77 1.16
CA LEU A 108 -0.42 -1.23 0.02
C LEU A 108 -0.42 -2.25 -1.11
N ASP A 109 -1.06 -1.89 -2.21
CA ASP A 109 -1.07 -2.69 -3.43
C ASP A 109 -0.11 -2.09 -4.47
N LEU A 110 0.92 -2.86 -4.80
CA LEU A 110 1.91 -2.58 -5.86
C LEU A 110 1.90 -3.69 -6.93
N SER A 111 0.80 -4.43 -7.03
CA SER A 111 0.64 -5.55 -7.95
C SER A 111 0.61 -5.12 -9.42
N GLY A 112 0.92 -6.03 -10.33
CA GLY A 112 0.83 -5.78 -11.77
C GLY A 112 1.78 -4.68 -12.26
N ASN A 113 2.89 -4.45 -11.56
CA ASN A 113 3.92 -3.48 -11.89
C ASN A 113 5.17 -4.20 -12.45
N PRO A 114 5.15 -4.68 -13.71
CA PRO A 114 6.16 -5.61 -14.22
C PRO A 114 7.56 -4.99 -14.35
N LYS A 115 7.64 -3.66 -14.55
CA LYS A 115 8.91 -2.93 -14.70
C LYS A 115 9.49 -2.40 -13.39
N LEU A 116 8.74 -2.53 -12.30
CA LEU A 116 9.12 -1.96 -11.03
C LEU A 116 10.33 -2.70 -10.45
N LYS A 117 11.33 -1.91 -10.06
CA LYS A 117 12.53 -2.33 -9.36
C LYS A 117 12.75 -1.41 -8.17
N TRP A 118 13.01 -1.98 -6.99
CA TRP A 118 13.45 -1.22 -5.83
C TRP A 118 14.97 -1.20 -5.67
N ALA A 119 15.48 -0.12 -5.09
CA ALA A 119 16.87 -0.02 -4.65
C ALA A 119 17.12 -0.79 -3.33
N GLY A 120 16.06 -1.00 -2.53
CA GLY A 120 16.09 -1.76 -1.29
C GLY A 120 14.81 -1.58 -0.47
N ALA A 121 14.80 -2.15 0.73
CA ALA A 121 13.64 -2.14 1.63
C ALA A 121 13.33 -0.76 2.24
N GLU A 122 14.25 0.20 2.13
CA GLU A 122 14.09 1.58 2.61
C GLU A 122 12.93 2.33 1.95
N VAL A 123 12.45 1.87 0.80
CA VAL A 123 11.21 2.35 0.16
C VAL A 123 10.02 2.27 1.12
N PHE A 124 9.96 1.22 1.94
CA PHE A 124 8.87 0.95 2.89
C PHE A 124 9.09 1.59 4.27
N SER A 125 10.18 2.35 4.43
CA SER A 125 10.47 3.02 5.70
C SER A 125 9.40 4.06 6.03
N GLY A 126 8.91 4.02 7.28
CA GLY A 126 7.79 4.85 7.76
C GLY A 126 6.44 4.13 7.78
N LEU A 127 6.33 2.95 7.15
CA LEU A 127 5.10 2.14 7.10
C LEU A 127 4.96 1.22 8.32
N GLY A 128 4.99 1.81 9.52
CA GLY A 128 4.98 1.08 10.78
C GLY A 128 3.69 0.30 11.06
N LEU A 129 2.58 0.66 10.41
CA LEU A 129 1.26 0.05 10.59
C LEU A 129 0.82 -0.83 9.41
N LEU A 130 1.69 -1.03 8.41
CA LEU A 130 1.33 -1.82 7.23
C LEU A 130 1.18 -3.29 7.60
N GLN A 131 0.04 -3.87 7.24
CA GLN A 131 -0.36 -5.24 7.54
C GLN A 131 -0.36 -6.11 6.27
N GLU A 132 -0.71 -5.52 5.13
CA GLU A 132 -0.85 -6.23 3.87
C GLU A 132 -0.07 -5.49 2.78
N LEU A 133 0.78 -6.26 2.08
CA LEU A 133 1.57 -5.77 0.97
C LEU A 133 1.39 -6.70 -0.23
N ASP A 134 0.86 -6.18 -1.33
CA ASP A 134 0.73 -6.94 -2.57
C ASP A 134 1.84 -6.57 -3.56
N LEU A 135 2.68 -7.54 -3.91
CA LEU A 135 3.74 -7.45 -4.91
C LEU A 135 3.52 -8.45 -6.06
N SER A 136 2.32 -9.03 -6.17
CA SER A 136 1.98 -10.01 -7.21
C SER A 136 2.17 -9.41 -8.61
N GLY A 137 2.68 -10.22 -9.55
CA GLY A 137 2.96 -9.73 -10.91
C GLY A 137 4.01 -8.60 -11.02
N SER A 138 4.79 -8.34 -9.96
CA SER A 138 5.95 -7.45 -10.00
C SER A 138 7.26 -8.25 -10.12
N SER A 139 8.32 -7.60 -10.59
CA SER A 139 9.65 -8.21 -10.70
C SER A 139 10.48 -8.12 -9.40
N LEU A 140 9.83 -7.95 -8.24
CA LEU A 140 10.47 -7.65 -6.96
C LEU A 140 10.90 -8.89 -6.15
N VAL A 141 11.08 -10.03 -6.82
CA VAL A 141 11.53 -11.29 -6.22
C VAL A 141 13.01 -11.51 -6.56
N PRO A 142 13.87 -11.86 -5.58
CA PRO A 142 13.57 -12.16 -4.17
C PRO A 142 13.34 -10.90 -3.29
N LEU A 143 12.54 -11.06 -2.22
CA LEU A 143 12.34 -10.02 -1.22
C LEU A 143 13.63 -9.80 -0.40
N PRO A 144 14.02 -8.55 -0.10
CA PRO A 144 15.16 -8.25 0.78
C PRO A 144 14.93 -8.83 2.18
N GLU A 145 15.96 -9.41 2.79
CA GLU A 145 15.90 -9.92 4.18
C GLU A 145 15.50 -8.81 5.17
N MET A 146 15.92 -7.57 4.90
CA MET A 146 15.64 -6.40 5.72
C MET A 146 14.22 -5.84 5.55
N LEU A 147 13.37 -6.43 4.71
CA LEU A 147 12.00 -5.95 4.49
C LEU A 147 11.19 -5.89 5.80
N LEU A 148 11.29 -6.92 6.63
CA LEU A 148 10.57 -7.00 7.91
C LEU A 148 11.04 -5.98 8.94
N HIS A 149 12.26 -5.43 8.80
CA HIS A 149 12.75 -4.37 9.68
C HIS A 149 12.03 -3.04 9.42
N HIS A 150 11.61 -2.79 8.18
CA HIS A 150 10.86 -1.60 7.81
C HIS A 150 9.34 -1.78 7.97
N LEU A 151 8.87 -3.02 8.05
CA LEU A 151 7.45 -3.38 8.12
C LEU A 151 7.13 -4.19 9.38
N PRO A 152 7.23 -3.59 10.58
CA PRO A 152 7.13 -4.31 11.85
C PRO A 152 5.72 -4.84 12.16
N ALA A 153 4.68 -4.37 11.47
CA ALA A 153 3.28 -4.81 11.62
C ALA A 153 2.81 -5.76 10.52
N LEU A 154 3.67 -6.10 9.55
CA LEU A 154 3.30 -6.88 8.38
C LEU A 154 2.77 -8.25 8.77
N GLN A 155 1.64 -8.65 8.20
CA GLN A 155 0.99 -9.93 8.45
C GLN A 155 1.00 -10.80 7.20
N SER A 156 0.77 -10.20 6.04
CA SER A 156 0.72 -10.90 4.77
C SER A 156 1.47 -10.14 3.67
N VAL A 157 2.12 -10.90 2.79
CA VAL A 157 2.73 -10.41 1.55
C VAL A 157 2.32 -11.34 0.42
N SER A 158 1.72 -10.81 -0.63
CA SER A 158 1.46 -11.55 -1.86
C SER A 158 2.62 -11.36 -2.83
N VAL A 159 3.13 -12.46 -3.39
CA VAL A 159 4.30 -12.49 -4.27
C VAL A 159 4.01 -13.40 -5.45
N GLY A 160 4.43 -13.04 -6.67
CA GLY A 160 4.19 -13.88 -7.85
C GLY A 160 2.71 -14.01 -8.22
N GLN A 161 2.32 -15.05 -8.96
CA GLN A 161 0.93 -15.24 -9.40
C GLN A 161 0.03 -15.88 -8.34
N ASP A 162 0.58 -16.69 -7.43
CA ASP A 162 -0.20 -17.47 -6.46
C ASP A 162 0.56 -17.75 -5.14
N VAL A 163 1.58 -16.96 -4.79
CA VAL A 163 2.35 -17.19 -3.55
C VAL A 163 1.94 -16.18 -2.49
N GLN A 164 1.38 -16.65 -1.39
CA GLN A 164 1.09 -15.82 -0.22
C GLN A 164 2.07 -16.17 0.91
N CYS A 165 2.82 -15.16 1.34
CA CYS A 165 3.72 -15.23 2.48
C CYS A 165 3.04 -14.64 3.71
N ARG A 166 2.94 -15.40 4.78
CA ARG A 166 2.43 -14.94 6.08
C ARG A 166 3.54 -14.83 7.11
N ARG A 167 3.46 -13.80 7.95
CA ARG A 167 4.38 -13.66 9.07
C ARG A 167 4.11 -14.74 10.10
N LEU A 168 5.17 -15.47 10.48
CA LEU A 168 5.15 -16.38 11.61
C LEU A 168 6.15 -15.90 12.66
N VAL A 169 5.70 -15.85 13.91
CA VAL A 169 6.55 -15.63 15.08
C VAL A 169 6.85 -17.02 15.65
N ARG A 170 8.08 -17.51 15.46
CA ARG A 170 8.50 -18.76 16.11
C ARG A 170 8.98 -18.42 17.52
N GLU A 171 8.20 -18.81 18.53
CA GLU A 171 8.71 -18.91 19.89
C GLU A 171 9.75 -20.03 19.92
N GLY A 172 10.99 -19.72 20.31
CA GLY A 172 12.04 -20.72 20.38
C GLY A 172 11.67 -21.81 21.39
N ALA A 173 11.47 -23.04 20.92
CA ALA A 173 11.67 -24.20 21.78
C ALA A 173 13.17 -24.28 22.11
N TYR A 174 13.47 -24.62 23.36
CA TYR A 174 14.79 -24.81 23.98
C TYR A 174 15.39 -23.59 24.69
N HIS A 175 15.51 -23.77 26.02
CA HIS A 175 16.23 -23.01 27.02
C HIS A 175 16.37 -21.50 26.77
N ARG A 176 15.46 -20.74 27.40
CA ARG A 176 15.53 -19.27 27.49
C ARG A 176 16.91 -18.84 28.00
N GLN A 177 17.78 -18.39 27.10
CA GLN A 177 18.82 -17.44 27.47
C GLN A 177 18.16 -16.06 27.61
N PRO A 178 18.43 -15.32 28.70
CA PRO A 178 17.95 -13.95 28.84
C PRO A 178 18.52 -13.11 27.68
N GLY A 179 17.65 -12.60 26.79
CA GLY A 179 18.04 -11.73 25.68
C GLY A 179 17.76 -12.24 24.25
N SER A 180 17.22 -13.45 24.07
CA SER A 180 16.84 -13.91 22.72
C SER A 180 15.56 -13.21 22.24
N SER A 181 15.67 -12.35 21.22
CA SER A 181 14.52 -11.80 20.50
C SER A 181 13.79 -12.91 19.72
N PRO A 182 12.46 -12.82 19.56
CA PRO A 182 11.71 -13.79 18.76
C PRO A 182 12.18 -13.76 17.30
N LYS A 183 12.46 -14.94 16.72
CA LYS A 183 12.79 -15.05 15.29
C LYS A 183 11.50 -14.91 14.47
N VAL A 184 11.39 -13.81 13.74
CA VAL A 184 10.29 -13.54 12.81
C VAL A 184 10.71 -13.99 11.41
N VAL A 185 9.90 -14.82 10.77
CA VAL A 185 10.12 -15.30 9.40
C VAL A 185 8.85 -15.20 8.58
N LEU A 186 8.99 -15.02 7.26
CA LEU A 186 7.89 -15.16 6.32
C LEU A 186 7.79 -16.63 5.89
N HIS A 187 6.59 -17.19 6.00
CA HIS A 187 6.28 -18.52 5.49
C HIS A 187 5.38 -18.38 4.28
N CYS A 188 5.87 -18.81 3.12
CA CYS A 188 5.19 -18.70 1.85
C CYS A 188 4.56 -20.05 1.47
N GLY A 189 3.28 -20.02 1.12
CA GLY A 189 2.55 -21.15 0.57
C GLY A 189 1.90 -20.77 -0.75
N ASP A 190 1.70 -21.78 -1.61
CA ASP A 190 0.90 -21.64 -2.81
C ASP A 190 -0.59 -21.56 -2.41
N THR A 191 -1.29 -20.54 -2.92
CA THR A 191 -2.72 -20.34 -2.66
C THR A 191 -3.57 -21.44 -3.28
N GLN A 192 -3.12 -22.09 -4.36
CA GLN A 192 -3.83 -23.21 -4.98
C GLN A 192 -3.70 -24.52 -4.20
N GLU A 193 -2.53 -24.78 -3.59
CA GLU A 193 -2.28 -26.01 -2.84
C GLU A 193 -3.04 -26.05 -1.50
N SER A 194 -3.33 -24.87 -0.94
CA SER A 194 -4.12 -24.71 0.28
C SER A 194 -5.62 -24.95 0.07
N ALA A 195 -6.14 -24.78 -1.14
CA ALA A 195 -7.54 -25.04 -1.49
C ALA A 195 -7.82 -26.53 -1.81
N ALA A 196 -6.77 -27.31 -2.12
CA ALA A 196 -6.89 -28.73 -2.45
C ALA A 196 -6.95 -29.66 -1.22
N ARG A 197 -6.69 -29.15 0.00
CA ARG A 197 -6.91 -29.88 1.26
C ARG A 197 -8.26 -29.46 1.87
N GLY A 198 -9.34 -30.00 1.30
CA GLY A 198 -10.62 -30.13 2.01
C GLY A 198 -10.46 -31.02 3.25
N PRO A 199 -11.39 -30.99 4.22
CA PRO A 199 -11.24 -31.72 5.45
C PRO A 199 -11.23 -33.21 5.15
N ASP A 200 -10.11 -33.89 5.43
CA ASP A 200 -10.10 -35.34 5.60
C ASP A 200 -11.00 -35.65 6.81
N ILE A 201 -12.24 -36.02 6.52
CA ILE A 201 -13.18 -36.59 7.49
C ILE A 201 -12.79 -38.08 7.62
N LEU A 202 -12.25 -38.42 8.79
CA LEU A 202 -12.25 -39.78 9.34
C LEU A 202 -13.68 -40.27 9.60
#